data_AF-A0A1V4Z0D8-F1
#
_entry.id   AF-A0A1V4Z0D8-F1
#
_cell.length_a   1.000
_cell.length_b   1.000
_cell.length_c   1.000
_cell.angle_alpha   90.00
_cell.angle_beta   90.00
_cell.angle_gamma   90.00
#
_symmetry.space_group_name_H-M   'P 1'
#
loop_
_entity.id
_entity.type
_entity.pdbx_description
1 polymer ?
#
loop_
_entity_poly.entity_id
_entity_poly.type
_entity_poly.pdbx_seq_one_letter_code
_entity_poly.pdbx_strand_id
1 'polypeptide(L)'
;MPHETDRKMMEILRILADREEILGAKTIAEELRKKGYDLGERAVRYHMRILDEKGFTERIGYAGREITEKGLKELEKGLIYDQVDFIFAKFEDMIYKTTLNPQKAQGDVVVNTSTFKYSKEVLNIIKEVFSKGIAVSPFVKISYPNSDSEENHGYIKLDTICGTTIDGMLQKNGIPVVPQYGGLVKIEDYTPTRFTELIAYKKTSMTPLEAFTDREMTNVLQVVREGTGLIPANFRLIPQSARKLAVQTFQKMNKIGVSGLIKIGESGESVLGVPVDDEMIGIAVIGGISPLCAAKEAGYNVDIKMAENTVKFSDMKHITTHESILKPVKSGSHEKVKFLLSKAWNLIYKVDFDLESLKGQVITNISFVNKEDLDESLDLFGKFMESNPEYCSSKYYQTVPAPDKGKKGICTVCSLTIDGILTKNGISAVPQYGGILETGGKEPRFIELTAYSGSSLDPHEIYLSKGMTSVLDVFNGNGRILASLREIPYISRPDALDILEGIKEAGFSVLKVGKPSELVYNAKVERYHAGIVAPGGLNPVAAIREKGIHVEPKAVETIMDVSQMEEF
;
A
#
# COMPACT_ATOMS: atom_id res chain seq x y z
N MET A 1 4.97 9.57 -28.12
CA MET A 1 4.96 8.19 -27.60
C MET A 1 6.20 7.95 -26.74
N PRO A 2 6.17 8.23 -25.43
CA PRO A 2 7.21 7.81 -24.49
C PRO A 2 7.15 6.31 -24.11
N HIS A 3 6.14 5.57 -24.59
CA HIS A 3 5.59 4.38 -23.94
C HIS A 3 6.40 3.07 -23.98
N GLU A 4 7.39 2.88 -24.84
CA GLU A 4 8.03 1.56 -25.00
C GLU A 4 9.52 1.57 -24.61
N THR A 5 10.24 2.62 -24.98
CA THR A 5 11.66 2.80 -24.66
C THR A 5 11.88 2.95 -23.16
N ASP A 6 10.99 3.67 -22.45
CA ASP A 6 11.10 3.87 -21.01
C ASP A 6 10.82 2.57 -20.24
N ARG A 7 9.85 1.75 -20.67
CA ARG A 7 9.59 0.42 -20.10
C ARG A 7 10.78 -0.51 -20.25
N LYS A 8 11.39 -0.54 -21.44
CA LYS A 8 12.58 -1.34 -21.74
C LYS A 8 13.77 -0.93 -20.86
N MET A 9 13.99 0.38 -20.69
CA MET A 9 15.05 0.89 -19.82
C MET A 9 14.81 0.56 -18.35
N MET A 10 13.57 0.69 -17.86
CA MET A 10 13.21 0.33 -16.48
C MET A 10 13.39 -1.17 -16.23
N GLU A 11 13.00 -2.02 -17.18
CA GLU A 11 13.20 -3.47 -17.03
C GLU A 11 14.69 -3.86 -17.03
N ILE A 12 15.54 -3.15 -17.77
CA ILE A 12 17.00 -3.32 -17.69
C ILE A 12 17.51 -2.96 -16.29
N LEU A 13 17.05 -1.84 -15.71
CA LEU A 13 17.40 -1.47 -14.33
C LEU A 13 16.93 -2.53 -13.33
N ARG A 14 15.72 -3.08 -13.48
CA ARG A 14 15.22 -4.19 -12.64
C ARG A 14 16.12 -5.41 -12.69
N ILE A 15 16.53 -5.83 -13.90
CA ILE A 15 17.41 -7.00 -14.07
C ILE A 15 18.77 -6.77 -13.39
N LEU A 16 19.31 -5.55 -13.47
CA LEU A 16 20.56 -5.20 -12.80
C LEU A 16 20.40 -5.16 -11.27
N ALA A 17 19.30 -4.59 -10.77
CA ALA A 17 18.99 -4.53 -9.34
C ALA A 17 18.76 -5.91 -8.71
N ASP A 18 18.01 -6.79 -9.37
CA ASP A 18 17.66 -8.13 -8.86
C ASP A 18 18.87 -9.06 -8.71
N ARG A 19 19.94 -8.82 -9.47
CA ARG A 19 21.12 -9.70 -9.53
C ARG A 19 22.27 -9.22 -8.67
N GLU A 20 22.32 -7.94 -8.28
CA GLU A 20 23.44 -7.31 -7.54
C GLU A 20 24.83 -7.68 -8.13
N GLU A 21 24.89 -7.88 -9.45
CA GLU A 21 26.07 -8.36 -10.17
C GLU A 21 26.27 -7.53 -11.45
N ILE A 22 27.51 -7.50 -11.96
CA ILE A 22 27.84 -6.84 -13.22
C ILE A 22 27.31 -7.68 -14.40
N LEU A 23 26.37 -7.14 -15.18
CA LEU A 23 25.75 -7.88 -16.29
C LEU A 23 26.07 -7.30 -17.67
N GLY A 24 26.45 -8.19 -18.59
CA GLY A 24 26.64 -7.88 -20.00
C GLY A 24 25.32 -7.81 -20.79
N ALA A 25 25.35 -7.10 -21.92
CA ALA A 25 24.17 -6.89 -22.75
C ALA A 25 23.53 -8.19 -23.29
N LYS A 26 24.33 -9.26 -23.48
CA LYS A 26 23.82 -10.57 -23.90
C LYS A 26 22.93 -11.18 -22.83
N THR A 27 23.42 -11.25 -21.58
CA THR A 27 22.66 -11.77 -20.43
C THR A 27 21.39 -10.96 -20.21
N ILE A 28 21.48 -9.64 -20.28
CA ILE A 28 20.31 -8.76 -20.14
C ILE A 28 19.29 -9.01 -21.27
N ALA A 29 19.74 -9.19 -22.52
CA ALA A 29 18.84 -9.53 -23.63
C ALA A 29 18.13 -10.88 -23.43
N GLU A 30 18.83 -11.88 -22.92
CA GLU A 30 18.25 -13.19 -22.60
C GLU A 30 17.19 -13.10 -21.49
N GLU A 31 17.46 -12.33 -20.42
CA GLU A 31 16.49 -12.10 -19.34
C GLU A 31 15.29 -11.29 -19.82
N LEU A 32 15.49 -10.23 -20.60
CA LEU A 32 14.43 -9.44 -21.22
C LEU A 32 13.51 -10.32 -22.09
N ARG A 33 14.09 -11.23 -22.88
CA ARG A 33 13.32 -12.15 -23.72
C ARG A 33 12.46 -13.11 -22.90
N LYS A 34 12.96 -13.62 -21.76
CA LYS A 34 12.16 -14.44 -20.83
C LYS A 34 10.96 -13.66 -20.27
N LYS A 35 11.12 -12.34 -20.08
CA LYS A 35 10.08 -11.42 -19.61
C LYS A 35 9.19 -10.87 -20.74
N GLY A 36 9.29 -11.41 -21.96
CA GLY A 36 8.43 -11.03 -23.10
C GLY A 36 8.90 -9.83 -23.92
N TYR A 37 10.09 -9.29 -23.64
CA TYR A 37 10.69 -8.22 -24.44
C TYR A 37 11.61 -8.81 -25.51
N ASP A 38 11.20 -8.76 -26.79
CA ASP A 38 12.06 -9.21 -27.88
C ASP A 38 13.08 -8.11 -28.28
N LEU A 39 14.15 -8.02 -27.49
CA LEU A 39 15.27 -7.11 -27.73
C LEU A 39 16.54 -7.90 -28.03
N GLY A 40 17.14 -7.64 -29.19
CA GLY A 40 18.48 -8.15 -29.51
C GLY A 40 19.57 -7.44 -28.70
N GLU A 41 20.72 -8.09 -28.53
CA GLU A 41 21.86 -7.57 -27.77
C GLU A 41 22.31 -6.16 -28.19
N ARG A 42 22.24 -5.84 -29.48
CA ARG A 42 22.56 -4.49 -29.99
C ARG A 42 21.60 -3.42 -29.48
N ALA A 43 20.30 -3.72 -29.41
CA ALA A 43 19.29 -2.81 -28.89
C ALA A 43 19.44 -2.64 -27.37
N VAL A 44 19.78 -3.72 -26.66
CA VAL A 44 20.10 -3.66 -25.22
C VAL A 44 21.32 -2.77 -24.97
N ARG A 45 22.40 -2.92 -25.74
CA ARG A 45 23.58 -2.02 -25.64
C ARG A 45 23.22 -0.56 -25.86
N TYR A 46 22.28 -0.27 -26.76
CA TYR A 46 21.79 1.08 -27.00
C TYR A 46 21.07 1.65 -25.76
N HIS A 47 20.15 0.90 -25.16
CA HIS A 47 19.46 1.34 -23.93
C HIS A 47 20.41 1.48 -22.74
N MET A 48 21.36 0.53 -22.56
CA MET A 48 22.37 0.62 -21.51
C MET A 48 23.23 1.88 -21.63
N ARG A 49 23.59 2.29 -22.85
CA ARG A 49 24.32 3.54 -23.06
C ARG A 49 23.51 4.75 -22.59
N ILE A 50 22.20 4.77 -22.83
CA ILE A 50 21.32 5.84 -22.35
C ILE A 50 21.25 5.83 -20.82
N LEU A 51 21.18 4.65 -20.19
CA LEU A 51 21.22 4.51 -18.74
C LEU A 51 22.56 5.00 -18.14
N ASP A 52 23.67 4.69 -18.81
CA ASP A 52 25.01 5.19 -18.48
C ASP A 52 25.04 6.74 -18.55
N GLU A 53 24.52 7.32 -19.65
CA GLU A 53 24.44 8.79 -19.86
C GLU A 53 23.54 9.49 -18.83
N LYS A 54 22.50 8.81 -18.33
CA LYS A 54 21.64 9.31 -17.24
C LYS A 54 22.27 9.12 -15.85
N GLY A 55 23.37 8.37 -15.75
CA GLY A 55 24.05 8.02 -14.51
C GLY A 55 23.30 6.98 -13.68
N PHE A 56 22.39 6.22 -14.29
CA PHE A 56 21.63 5.15 -13.62
C PHE A 56 22.39 3.82 -13.60
N THR A 57 23.31 3.64 -14.54
CA THR A 57 24.22 2.50 -14.58
C THR A 57 25.64 2.99 -14.79
N GLU A 58 26.62 2.20 -14.35
CA GLU A 58 28.02 2.43 -14.59
C GLU A 58 28.63 1.26 -15.37
N ARG A 59 29.49 1.57 -16.33
CA ARG A 59 30.14 0.57 -17.17
C ARG A 59 31.40 0.04 -16.51
N ILE A 60 31.39 -1.24 -16.14
CA ILE A 60 32.57 -1.95 -15.63
C ILE A 60 33.25 -2.71 -16.77
N GLY A 61 34.11 -1.99 -17.51
CA GLY A 61 34.95 -2.55 -18.58
C GLY A 61 34.18 -3.29 -19.68
N TYR A 62 34.59 -4.53 -19.96
CA TYR A 62 33.90 -5.45 -20.87
C TYR A 62 32.94 -6.41 -20.14
N ALA A 63 32.98 -6.46 -18.80
CA ALA A 63 32.17 -7.37 -18.00
C ALA A 63 30.68 -7.01 -18.08
N GLY A 64 30.35 -5.72 -18.12
CA GLY A 64 28.96 -5.30 -18.20
C GLY A 64 28.70 -3.92 -17.62
N ARG A 65 27.49 -3.76 -17.07
CA ARG A 65 27.07 -2.60 -16.28
C ARG A 65 26.67 -3.05 -14.88
N GLU A 66 26.82 -2.13 -13.96
CA GLU A 66 26.29 -2.20 -12.60
C GLU A 66 25.28 -1.07 -12.41
N ILE A 67 24.26 -1.27 -11.58
CA ILE A 67 23.30 -0.22 -11.25
C ILE A 67 23.90 0.72 -10.19
N THR A 68 23.73 2.03 -10.37
CA THR A 68 24.19 3.02 -9.39
C THR A 68 23.12 3.26 -8.32
N GLU A 69 23.45 3.91 -7.20
CA GLU A 69 22.44 4.38 -6.22
C GLU A 69 21.39 5.29 -6.87
N LYS A 70 21.79 6.10 -7.83
CA LYS A 70 20.87 6.95 -8.60
C LYS A 70 19.94 6.10 -9.47
N GLY A 71 20.43 5.01 -10.05
CA GLY A 71 19.63 4.04 -10.79
C GLY A 71 18.65 3.29 -9.90
N LEU A 72 19.06 2.89 -8.68
CA LEU A 72 18.18 2.29 -7.69
C LEU A 72 17.06 3.24 -7.28
N LYS A 73 17.40 4.50 -6.96
CA LYS A 73 16.41 5.55 -6.67
C LYS A 73 15.46 5.82 -7.85
N GLU A 74 15.96 5.76 -9.08
CA GLU A 74 15.10 5.89 -10.26
C GLU A 74 14.21 4.67 -10.45
N LEU A 75 14.68 3.47 -10.12
CA LEU A 75 13.88 2.25 -10.18
C LEU A 75 12.73 2.27 -9.17
N GLU A 76 12.99 2.75 -7.95
CA GLU A 76 11.98 3.01 -6.92
C GLU A 76 10.92 4.02 -7.40
N LYS A 77 11.30 4.98 -8.24
CA LYS A 77 10.43 6.06 -8.76
C LYS A 77 9.89 5.84 -10.18
N GLY A 78 10.31 4.76 -10.83
CA GLY A 78 10.00 4.45 -12.22
C GLY A 78 8.55 4.01 -12.39
N LEU A 79 8.01 4.15 -13.63
CA LEU A 79 6.62 3.83 -14.06
C LEU A 79 5.81 3.00 -13.03
N ILE A 80 5.10 3.67 -12.11
CA ILE A 80 4.40 2.99 -11.00
C ILE A 80 3.33 2.03 -11.47
N TYR A 81 2.72 2.28 -12.63
CA TYR A 81 1.78 1.32 -13.17
C TYR A 81 2.44 -0.05 -13.39
N ASP A 82 3.67 -0.07 -13.90
CA ASP A 82 4.45 -1.30 -14.01
C ASP A 82 4.87 -1.81 -12.64
N GLN A 83 4.76 -1.04 -11.55
CA GLN A 83 5.03 -1.50 -10.18
C GLN A 83 3.87 -2.32 -9.62
N VAL A 84 2.59 -2.00 -9.87
CA VAL A 84 1.47 -2.83 -9.38
C VAL A 84 1.55 -4.26 -9.93
N ASP A 85 1.67 -4.38 -11.26
CA ASP A 85 1.81 -5.68 -11.93
C ASP A 85 3.11 -6.38 -11.53
N PHE A 86 4.22 -5.63 -11.39
CA PHE A 86 5.51 -6.17 -10.97
C PHE A 86 5.50 -6.71 -9.53
N ILE A 87 4.89 -6.00 -8.58
CA ILE A 87 4.80 -6.44 -7.19
C ILE A 87 3.99 -7.72 -7.11
N PHE A 88 2.87 -7.79 -7.83
CA PHE A 88 2.09 -9.02 -7.90
C PHE A 88 2.89 -10.18 -8.56
N ALA A 89 3.61 -9.91 -9.65
CA ALA A 89 4.46 -10.92 -10.30
C ALA A 89 5.60 -11.40 -9.38
N LYS A 90 6.19 -10.49 -8.57
CA LYS A 90 7.18 -10.84 -7.54
C LYS A 90 6.57 -11.77 -6.48
N PHE A 91 5.32 -11.53 -6.09
CA PHE A 91 4.58 -12.46 -5.24
C PHE A 91 4.42 -13.84 -5.89
N GLU A 92 4.04 -13.92 -7.16
CA GLU A 92 3.92 -15.20 -7.88
C GLU A 92 5.26 -15.95 -7.98
N ASP A 93 6.35 -15.22 -8.26
CA ASP A 93 7.71 -15.78 -8.27
C ASP A 93 8.10 -16.36 -6.90
N MET A 94 7.78 -15.66 -5.80
CA MET A 94 8.02 -16.13 -4.44
C MET A 94 7.22 -17.39 -4.08
N ILE A 95 5.95 -17.47 -4.51
CA ILE A 95 5.13 -18.68 -4.37
C ILE A 95 5.81 -19.84 -5.10
N TYR A 96 6.24 -19.62 -6.35
CA TYR A 96 6.88 -20.64 -7.17
C TYR A 96 8.22 -21.13 -6.61
N LYS A 97 9.05 -20.21 -6.11
CA LYS A 97 10.37 -20.46 -5.51
C LYS A 97 10.30 -21.15 -4.15
N THR A 98 9.16 -21.16 -3.48
CA THR A 98 9.00 -21.89 -2.22
C THR A 98 9.15 -23.40 -2.46
N THR A 99 10.11 -24.04 -1.78
CA THR A 99 10.43 -25.47 -1.94
C THR A 99 10.30 -26.28 -0.65
N LEU A 100 9.84 -25.67 0.44
CA LEU A 100 9.66 -26.34 1.73
C LEU A 100 8.86 -27.65 1.58
N ASN A 101 9.36 -28.73 2.17
CA ASN A 101 8.69 -30.02 2.24
C ASN A 101 8.30 -30.30 3.69
N PRO A 102 7.00 -30.41 4.01
CA PRO A 102 6.55 -30.53 5.40
C PRO A 102 6.85 -31.91 6.02
N GLN A 103 7.20 -32.91 5.22
CA GLN A 103 7.62 -34.23 5.73
C GLN A 103 9.08 -34.24 6.15
N LYS A 104 9.94 -33.49 5.44
CA LYS A 104 11.39 -33.44 5.69
C LYS A 104 11.80 -32.22 6.52
N ALA A 105 10.93 -31.23 6.66
CA ALA A 105 11.24 -29.92 7.24
C ALA A 105 12.48 -29.28 6.58
N GLN A 106 12.54 -29.34 5.25
CA GLN A 106 13.66 -28.82 4.45
C GLN A 106 13.14 -28.16 3.17
N GLY A 107 13.89 -27.18 2.68
CA GLY A 107 13.57 -26.37 1.50
C GLY A 107 13.56 -24.89 1.83
N ASP A 108 13.20 -24.08 0.85
CA ASP A 108 13.21 -22.62 0.92
C ASP A 108 11.83 -22.10 1.32
N VAL A 109 11.84 -21.08 2.18
CA VAL A 109 10.67 -20.34 2.65
C VAL A 109 10.80 -18.87 2.32
N VAL A 110 9.68 -18.20 2.09
CA VAL A 110 9.62 -16.75 1.87
C VAL A 110 9.62 -16.06 3.22
N VAL A 111 10.46 -15.04 3.39
CA VAL A 111 10.58 -14.29 4.64
C VAL A 111 10.27 -12.80 4.45
N ASN A 112 9.76 -12.18 5.49
CA ASN A 112 9.79 -10.72 5.67
C ASN A 112 11.04 -10.37 6.45
N THR A 113 11.78 -9.37 5.99
CA THR A 113 13.00 -8.88 6.61
C THR A 113 12.67 -7.61 7.40
N SER A 114 13.18 -7.51 8.61
CA SER A 114 13.04 -6.29 9.41
C SER A 114 14.35 -5.90 10.05
N THR A 115 14.58 -4.59 10.18
CA THR A 115 15.80 -4.04 10.76
C THR A 115 15.44 -3.08 11.89
N PHE A 116 16.06 -3.27 13.05
CA PHE A 116 15.83 -2.41 14.22
C PHE A 116 17.01 -2.43 15.17
N LYS A 117 17.13 -1.38 15.99
CA LYS A 117 18.16 -1.30 17.01
C LYS A 117 17.90 -2.34 18.09
N TYR A 118 18.91 -3.16 18.39
CA TYR A 118 18.81 -4.20 19.39
C TYR A 118 18.56 -3.61 20.78
N SER A 119 17.54 -4.14 21.45
CA SER A 119 17.35 -4.00 22.88
C SER A 119 16.72 -5.29 23.42
N LYS A 120 16.95 -5.58 24.71
CA LYS A 120 16.40 -6.79 25.34
C LYS A 120 14.87 -6.70 25.41
N GLU A 121 14.35 -5.50 25.61
CA GLU A 121 12.93 -5.17 25.70
C GLU A 121 12.21 -5.43 24.38
N VAL A 122 12.78 -4.95 23.25
CA VAL A 122 12.21 -5.22 21.90
C VAL A 122 12.10 -6.72 21.65
N LEU A 123 13.18 -7.46 21.92
CA LEU A 123 13.17 -8.90 21.70
C LEU A 123 12.21 -9.63 22.63
N ASN A 124 12.02 -9.17 23.86
CA ASN A 124 11.06 -9.74 24.78
C ASN A 124 9.63 -9.55 24.28
N ILE A 125 9.29 -8.37 23.76
CA ILE A 125 7.99 -8.08 23.14
C ILE A 125 7.76 -8.98 21.93
N ILE A 126 8.74 -9.07 21.02
CA ILE A 126 8.64 -9.94 19.84
C ILE A 126 8.43 -11.39 20.26
N LYS A 127 9.18 -11.89 21.25
CA LYS A 127 9.02 -13.24 21.81
C LYS A 127 7.68 -13.45 22.49
N GLU A 128 7.16 -12.46 23.20
CA GLU A 128 5.83 -12.48 23.84
C GLU A 128 4.78 -12.84 22.79
N VAL A 129 4.77 -12.12 21.66
CA VAL A 129 3.81 -12.35 20.56
C VAL A 129 4.01 -13.72 19.90
N PHE A 130 5.26 -14.12 19.61
CA PHE A 130 5.53 -15.45 19.05
C PHE A 130 5.05 -16.57 19.98
N SER A 131 5.24 -16.44 21.30
CA SER A 131 4.85 -17.47 22.28
C SER A 131 3.34 -17.72 22.30
N LYS A 132 2.57 -16.73 21.84
CA LYS A 132 1.10 -16.74 21.79
C LYS A 132 0.56 -17.18 20.43
N GLY A 133 1.45 -17.61 19.52
CA GLY A 133 1.07 -18.10 18.20
C GLY A 133 0.46 -17.05 17.29
N ILE A 134 0.68 -15.76 17.55
CA ILE A 134 0.25 -14.65 16.67
C ILE A 134 1.35 -14.38 15.63
N ALA A 135 1.63 -15.40 14.83
CA ALA A 135 2.58 -15.37 13.71
C ALA A 135 2.34 -16.58 12.79
N VAL A 136 2.94 -16.57 11.60
CA VAL A 136 2.88 -17.73 10.69
C VAL A 136 3.67 -18.93 11.24
N SER A 137 4.80 -18.65 11.89
CA SER A 137 5.74 -19.63 12.40
C SER A 137 6.63 -19.05 13.50
N PRO A 138 7.07 -19.82 14.52
CA PRO A 138 8.03 -19.37 15.54
C PRO A 138 9.49 -19.37 15.06
N PHE A 139 9.75 -19.78 13.81
CA PHE A 139 11.10 -19.82 13.25
C PHE A 139 11.50 -18.45 12.72
N VAL A 140 12.68 -17.98 13.12
CA VAL A 140 13.24 -16.71 12.69
C VAL A 140 14.71 -16.88 12.33
N LYS A 141 15.24 -16.00 11.48
CA LYS A 141 16.69 -15.85 11.30
C LYS A 141 17.10 -14.48 11.80
N ILE A 142 18.08 -14.47 12.70
CA ILE A 142 18.68 -13.22 13.20
C ILE A 142 20.06 -13.11 12.56
N SER A 143 20.31 -11.97 11.93
CA SER A 143 21.60 -11.60 11.36
C SER A 143 21.97 -10.18 11.79
N TYR A 144 23.26 -9.87 11.78
CA TYR A 144 23.79 -8.56 12.11
C TYR A 144 24.23 -7.90 10.80
N PRO A 145 23.66 -6.74 10.41
CA PRO A 145 24.14 -5.98 9.26
C PRO A 145 25.63 -5.64 9.44
N ASN A 146 26.37 -5.42 8.33
CA ASN A 146 27.82 -5.21 8.36
C ASN A 146 28.23 -4.17 9.42
N SER A 147 28.99 -4.63 10.43
CA SER A 147 29.38 -3.83 11.59
C SER A 147 30.43 -2.76 11.29
N ASP A 148 31.02 -2.77 10.09
CA ASP A 148 32.10 -1.87 9.69
C ASP A 148 31.60 -0.49 9.27
N SER A 149 30.29 -0.32 9.05
CA SER A 149 29.66 1.00 8.89
C SER A 149 29.14 1.48 10.24
N GLU A 150 29.57 2.67 10.69
CA GLU A 150 29.10 3.29 11.95
C GLU A 150 27.56 3.38 12.02
N GLU A 151 26.88 3.55 10.88
CA GLU A 151 25.41 3.63 10.76
C GLU A 151 24.67 2.35 11.20
N ASN A 152 25.30 1.18 11.05
CA ASN A 152 24.66 -0.11 11.35
C ASN A 152 25.01 -0.66 12.75
N HIS A 153 25.79 0.08 13.53
CA HIS A 153 26.25 -0.40 14.83
C HIS A 153 25.08 -0.61 15.81
N GLY A 154 24.89 -1.85 16.26
CA GLY A 154 23.83 -2.22 17.20
C GLY A 154 22.45 -2.48 16.58
N TYR A 155 22.33 -2.50 15.25
CA TYR A 155 21.13 -2.97 14.56
C TYR A 155 21.14 -4.49 14.41
N ILE A 156 19.95 -5.09 14.42
CA ILE A 156 19.73 -6.48 14.06
C ILE A 156 18.75 -6.56 12.90
N LYS A 157 19.00 -7.54 12.03
CA LYS A 157 18.08 -7.97 10.99
C LYS A 157 17.37 -9.23 11.46
N LEU A 158 16.04 -9.19 11.47
CA LEU A 158 15.15 -10.29 11.85
C LEU A 158 14.30 -10.70 10.65
N ASP A 159 14.50 -11.93 10.17
CA ASP A 159 13.70 -12.54 9.13
C ASP A 159 12.61 -13.44 9.74
N THR A 160 11.36 -13.21 9.34
CA THR A 160 10.17 -13.94 9.80
C THR A 160 9.46 -14.61 8.65
N ILE A 161 8.89 -15.80 8.84
CA ILE A 161 8.22 -16.52 7.74
C ILE A 161 6.96 -15.76 7.27
N CYS A 162 6.88 -15.52 5.97
CA CYS A 162 5.74 -14.85 5.33
C CYS A 162 4.62 -15.84 4.98
N GLY A 163 3.38 -15.33 4.96
CA GLY A 163 2.20 -16.08 4.52
C GLY A 163 2.32 -16.63 3.10
N THR A 164 3.14 -16.01 2.22
CA THR A 164 3.44 -16.50 0.87
C THR A 164 4.06 -17.91 0.88
N THR A 165 4.77 -18.29 1.96
CA THR A 165 5.27 -19.66 2.13
C THR A 165 4.11 -20.66 2.13
N ILE A 166 2.99 -20.34 2.77
CA ILE A 166 1.80 -21.21 2.78
C ILE A 166 1.22 -21.34 1.38
N ASP A 167 1.18 -20.26 0.60
CA ASP A 167 0.69 -20.30 -0.78
C ASP A 167 1.57 -21.20 -1.65
N GLY A 168 2.90 -21.08 -1.53
CA GLY A 168 3.85 -21.94 -2.23
C GLY A 168 3.68 -23.42 -1.84
N MET A 169 3.49 -23.70 -0.55
CA MET A 169 3.26 -25.05 -0.04
C MET A 169 1.98 -25.68 -0.56
N LEU A 170 0.88 -24.92 -0.60
CA LEU A 170 -0.38 -25.38 -1.18
C LEU A 170 -0.20 -25.64 -2.68
N GLN A 171 0.45 -24.72 -3.40
CA GLN A 171 0.70 -24.86 -4.84
C GLN A 171 1.57 -26.08 -5.17
N LYS A 172 2.62 -26.37 -4.39
CA LYS A 172 3.45 -27.58 -4.57
C LYS A 172 2.69 -28.88 -4.30
N ASN A 173 1.60 -28.83 -3.52
CA ASN A 173 0.68 -29.97 -3.35
C ASN A 173 -0.42 -30.03 -4.43
N GLY A 174 -0.31 -29.23 -5.50
CA GLY A 174 -1.27 -29.21 -6.61
C GLY A 174 -2.56 -28.44 -6.31
N ILE A 175 -2.58 -27.59 -5.28
CA ILE A 175 -3.73 -26.76 -4.94
C ILE A 175 -3.52 -25.37 -5.56
N PRO A 176 -4.35 -24.94 -6.52
CA PRO A 176 -4.28 -23.57 -7.00
C PRO A 176 -4.75 -22.61 -5.90
N VAL A 177 -3.93 -21.61 -5.63
CA VAL A 177 -4.20 -20.58 -4.63
C VAL A 177 -4.26 -19.22 -5.30
N VAL A 178 -5.28 -18.44 -4.95
CA VAL A 178 -5.44 -17.07 -5.41
C VAL A 178 -5.38 -16.14 -4.20
N PRO A 179 -4.23 -15.52 -3.91
CA PRO A 179 -4.15 -14.44 -2.93
C PRO A 179 -5.06 -13.29 -3.34
N GLN A 180 -6.00 -12.91 -2.49
CA GLN A 180 -6.98 -11.86 -2.80
C GLN A 180 -6.66 -10.57 -2.06
N TYR A 181 -6.53 -10.64 -0.72
CA TYR A 181 -6.42 -9.45 0.12
C TYR A 181 -5.39 -9.62 1.24
N GLY A 182 -4.73 -8.52 1.62
CA GLY A 182 -4.17 -8.34 2.96
C GLY A 182 -5.04 -7.36 3.74
N GLY A 183 -5.09 -7.49 5.05
CA GLY A 183 -6.04 -6.74 5.86
C GLY A 183 -5.81 -6.84 7.35
N LEU A 184 -6.75 -6.27 8.10
CA LEU A 184 -6.80 -6.31 9.57
C LEU A 184 -7.98 -7.15 10.03
N VAL A 185 -7.76 -8.08 10.96
CA VAL A 185 -8.79 -8.92 11.57
C VAL A 185 -9.03 -8.46 13.00
N LYS A 186 -10.29 -8.18 13.32
CA LYS A 186 -10.75 -7.86 14.67
C LYS A 186 -10.82 -9.11 15.51
N ILE A 187 -10.19 -9.04 16.67
CA ILE A 187 -10.23 -10.06 17.72
C ILE A 187 -11.05 -9.49 18.88
N GLU A 188 -11.97 -10.31 19.41
CA GLU A 188 -12.75 -10.01 20.61
C GLU A 188 -12.78 -11.27 21.49
N ASP A 189 -12.43 -11.15 22.77
CA ASP A 189 -12.31 -12.27 23.71
C ASP A 189 -11.47 -13.43 23.16
N TYR A 190 -10.35 -13.10 22.52
CA TYR A 190 -9.43 -14.02 21.81
C TYR A 190 -10.06 -14.72 20.60
N THR A 191 -11.24 -14.29 20.14
CA THR A 191 -11.94 -14.89 19.00
C THR A 191 -11.82 -13.97 17.79
N PRO A 192 -11.30 -14.44 16.64
CA PRO A 192 -11.35 -13.67 15.40
C PRO A 192 -12.80 -13.53 14.93
N THR A 193 -13.24 -12.29 14.67
CA THR A 193 -14.64 -11.97 14.34
C THR A 193 -14.82 -11.65 12.87
N ARG A 194 -14.08 -10.65 12.36
CA ARG A 194 -14.12 -10.24 10.95
C ARG A 194 -12.88 -9.48 10.51
N PHE A 195 -12.66 -9.41 9.20
CA PHE A 195 -11.84 -8.36 8.63
C PHE A 195 -12.52 -6.99 8.86
N THR A 196 -11.74 -6.00 9.25
CA THR A 196 -12.17 -4.60 9.32
C THR A 196 -11.74 -3.86 8.08
N GLU A 197 -10.51 -4.13 7.63
CA GLU A 197 -9.89 -3.48 6.50
C GLU A 197 -9.25 -4.48 5.53
N LEU A 198 -9.27 -4.18 4.23
CA LEU A 198 -8.78 -5.01 3.15
C LEU A 198 -8.15 -4.15 2.05
N ILE A 199 -7.01 -4.60 1.53
CA ILE A 199 -6.39 -4.11 0.29
C ILE A 199 -6.09 -5.31 -0.61
N ALA A 200 -6.53 -5.22 -1.87
CA ALA A 200 -6.37 -6.27 -2.86
C ALA A 200 -4.96 -6.28 -3.44
N TYR A 201 -4.33 -7.46 -3.50
CA TYR A 201 -2.95 -7.62 -3.98
C TYR A 201 -2.71 -7.08 -5.40
N LYS A 202 -3.70 -7.20 -6.29
CA LYS A 202 -3.60 -6.77 -7.70
C LYS A 202 -3.92 -5.28 -7.94
N LYS A 203 -4.05 -4.48 -6.88
CA LYS A 203 -4.61 -3.12 -6.93
C LYS A 203 -3.78 -2.09 -6.16
N THR A 204 -2.56 -2.41 -5.78
CA THR A 204 -1.66 -1.55 -5.00
C THR A 204 -0.21 -1.73 -5.46
N SER A 205 0.58 -0.65 -5.50
CA SER A 205 2.03 -0.73 -5.75
C SER A 205 2.84 -1.03 -4.48
N MET A 206 2.22 -0.96 -3.31
CA MET A 206 2.77 -1.42 -2.03
C MET A 206 2.19 -2.80 -1.67
N THR A 207 2.92 -3.60 -0.87
CA THR A 207 2.35 -4.86 -0.36
C THR A 207 1.16 -4.57 0.58
N PRO A 208 0.01 -5.27 0.48
CA PRO A 208 -1.18 -4.94 1.27
C PRO A 208 -0.98 -4.86 2.79
N LEU A 209 -0.17 -5.74 3.38
CA LEU A 209 0.07 -5.69 4.82
C LEU A 209 0.99 -4.53 5.23
N GLU A 210 1.83 -4.04 4.34
CA GLU A 210 2.70 -2.88 4.62
C GLU A 210 1.90 -1.61 4.84
N ALA A 211 0.75 -1.48 4.17
CA ALA A 211 -0.25 -0.44 4.45
C ALA A 211 -0.71 -0.40 5.91
N PHE A 212 -0.68 -1.56 6.58
CA PHE A 212 -1.23 -1.75 7.93
C PHE A 212 -0.16 -1.85 9.03
N THR A 213 1.10 -1.54 8.72
CA THR A 213 2.21 -1.68 9.69
C THR A 213 2.43 -0.46 10.57
N ASP A 214 1.69 0.62 10.39
CA ASP A 214 1.88 1.80 11.23
C ASP A 214 1.32 1.60 12.65
N ARG A 215 1.87 2.35 13.61
CA ARG A 215 1.59 2.18 15.05
C ARG A 215 0.11 2.31 15.39
N GLU A 216 -0.63 3.09 14.60
CA GLU A 216 -2.03 3.43 14.86
C GLU A 216 -3.00 2.39 14.26
N MET A 217 -2.52 1.47 13.43
CA MET A 217 -3.37 0.56 12.65
C MET A 217 -3.59 -0.81 13.30
N THR A 218 -2.69 -1.26 14.17
CA THR A 218 -2.76 -2.58 14.83
C THR A 218 -2.76 -2.47 16.35
N ASN A 219 -3.28 -3.50 17.02
CA ASN A 219 -3.24 -3.62 18.49
C ASN A 219 -2.83 -5.06 18.89
N VAL A 220 -1.76 -5.58 18.29
CA VAL A 220 -1.26 -6.94 18.52
C VAL A 220 -0.92 -7.18 19.99
N LEU A 221 -0.29 -6.21 20.66
CA LEU A 221 0.01 -6.31 22.09
C LEU A 221 -1.27 -6.42 22.94
N GLN A 222 -2.30 -5.66 22.59
CA GLN A 222 -3.58 -5.70 23.28
C GLN A 222 -4.28 -7.05 23.06
N VAL A 223 -4.22 -7.60 21.84
CA VAL A 223 -4.74 -8.94 21.56
C VAL A 223 -4.03 -9.99 22.39
N VAL A 224 -2.71 -9.90 22.52
CA VAL A 224 -1.91 -10.84 23.31
C VAL A 224 -2.25 -10.78 24.81
N ARG A 225 -2.46 -9.57 25.35
CA ARG A 225 -2.61 -9.35 26.80
C ARG A 225 -4.06 -9.39 27.27
N GLU A 226 -4.98 -8.89 26.47
CA GLU A 226 -6.38 -8.63 26.83
C GLU A 226 -7.37 -9.38 25.93
N GLY A 227 -6.91 -9.95 24.80
CA GLY A 227 -7.75 -10.72 23.89
C GLY A 227 -8.62 -9.89 22.95
N THR A 228 -8.41 -8.58 22.89
CA THR A 228 -9.17 -7.67 22.01
C THR A 228 -8.22 -6.77 21.22
N GLY A 229 -8.55 -6.49 19.97
CA GLY A 229 -7.77 -5.58 19.11
C GLY A 229 -7.74 -6.01 17.64
N LEU A 230 -6.79 -5.46 16.88
CA LEU A 230 -6.61 -5.72 15.45
C LEU A 230 -5.27 -6.42 15.18
N ILE A 231 -5.29 -7.50 14.39
CA ILE A 231 -4.07 -8.17 13.91
C ILE A 231 -4.02 -8.19 12.38
N PRO A 232 -2.83 -8.11 11.76
CA PRO A 232 -2.71 -8.25 10.31
C PRO A 232 -2.99 -9.70 9.88
N ALA A 233 -3.65 -9.88 8.74
CA ALA A 233 -3.98 -11.18 8.16
C ALA A 233 -4.13 -11.12 6.64
N ASN A 234 -3.97 -12.27 5.99
CA ASN A 234 -4.10 -12.44 4.55
C ASN A 234 -5.27 -13.36 4.23
N PHE A 235 -5.97 -13.05 3.14
CA PHE A 235 -7.08 -13.81 2.61
C PHE A 235 -6.74 -14.37 1.24
N ARG A 236 -7.00 -15.67 1.04
CA ARG A 236 -6.83 -16.35 -0.25
C ARG A 236 -8.01 -17.25 -0.56
N LEU A 237 -8.18 -17.54 -1.84
CA LEU A 237 -9.17 -18.48 -2.35
C LEU A 237 -8.50 -19.74 -2.90
N ILE A 238 -9.19 -20.87 -2.73
CA ILE A 238 -8.89 -22.14 -3.41
C ILE A 238 -10.18 -22.74 -3.96
N PRO A 239 -10.13 -23.63 -4.97
CA PRO A 239 -11.30 -24.36 -5.42
C PRO A 239 -11.86 -25.29 -4.33
N GLN A 240 -13.17 -25.45 -4.28
CA GLN A 240 -13.85 -26.36 -3.34
C GLN A 240 -13.33 -27.80 -3.44
N SER A 241 -13.04 -28.28 -4.65
CA SER A 241 -12.51 -29.62 -4.88
C SER A 241 -11.15 -29.87 -4.18
N ALA A 242 -10.39 -28.80 -3.93
CA ALA A 242 -9.09 -28.87 -3.27
C ALA A 242 -9.16 -28.79 -1.74
N ARG A 243 -10.33 -28.51 -1.15
CA ARG A 243 -10.47 -28.25 0.30
C ARG A 243 -9.90 -29.35 1.18
N LYS A 244 -10.26 -30.61 0.90
CA LYS A 244 -9.79 -31.76 1.69
C LYS A 244 -8.26 -31.85 1.70
N LEU A 245 -7.64 -31.64 0.54
CA LEU A 245 -6.19 -31.66 0.40
C LEU A 245 -5.54 -30.44 1.08
N ALA A 246 -6.18 -29.28 1.03
CA ALA A 246 -5.73 -28.07 1.73
C ALA A 246 -5.69 -28.29 3.24
N VAL A 247 -6.77 -28.82 3.84
CA VAL A 247 -6.84 -29.14 5.27
C VAL A 247 -5.72 -30.11 5.66
N GLN A 248 -5.49 -31.17 4.88
CA GLN A 248 -4.39 -32.12 5.11
C GLN A 248 -3.01 -31.46 5.00
N THR A 249 -2.84 -30.54 4.06
CA THR A 249 -1.61 -29.77 3.88
C THR A 249 -1.36 -28.87 5.08
N PHE A 250 -2.36 -28.11 5.56
CA PHE A 250 -2.25 -27.32 6.78
C PHE A 250 -1.91 -28.16 8.02
N GLN A 251 -2.52 -29.35 8.17
CA GLN A 251 -2.16 -30.28 9.25
C GLN A 251 -0.69 -30.71 9.20
N LYS A 252 -0.15 -30.97 8.00
CA LYS A 252 1.28 -31.31 7.82
C LYS A 252 2.19 -30.12 8.13
N MET A 253 1.85 -28.93 7.64
CA MET A 253 2.64 -27.72 7.91
C MET A 253 2.62 -27.35 9.40
N ASN A 254 1.48 -27.54 10.09
CA ASN A 254 1.37 -27.29 11.52
C ASN A 254 2.33 -28.17 12.36
N LYS A 255 2.59 -29.41 11.92
CA LYS A 255 3.55 -30.32 12.60
C LYS A 255 4.99 -29.80 12.58
N ILE A 256 5.34 -28.95 11.62
CA ILE A 256 6.66 -28.31 11.53
C ILE A 256 6.62 -26.85 11.98
N GLY A 257 5.52 -26.41 12.60
CA GLY A 257 5.36 -25.05 13.12
C GLY A 257 5.15 -23.99 12.05
N VAL A 258 4.56 -24.32 10.90
CA VAL A 258 4.20 -23.35 9.85
C VAL A 258 2.71 -23.50 9.57
N SER A 259 1.86 -22.58 10.02
CA SER A 259 0.42 -22.70 9.73
C SER A 259 -0.24 -21.34 9.68
N GLY A 260 -0.05 -20.53 10.75
CA GLY A 260 -0.70 -19.22 10.90
C GLY A 260 -2.21 -19.24 10.66
N LEU A 261 -2.85 -20.41 10.66
CA LEU A 261 -4.20 -20.57 10.13
C LEU A 261 -5.22 -19.97 11.10
N ILE A 262 -6.05 -19.06 10.60
CA ILE A 262 -7.17 -18.50 11.37
C ILE A 262 -8.45 -19.29 11.06
N LYS A 263 -8.79 -19.44 9.78
CA LYS A 263 -10.00 -20.16 9.34
C LYS A 263 -9.85 -20.68 7.90
N ILE A 264 -10.35 -21.89 7.67
CA ILE A 264 -10.68 -22.43 6.34
C ILE A 264 -12.21 -22.55 6.29
N GLY A 265 -12.86 -21.86 5.35
CA GLY A 265 -14.30 -21.93 5.18
C GLY A 265 -14.80 -23.22 4.50
N GLU A 266 -16.10 -23.28 4.29
CA GLU A 266 -16.78 -24.16 3.34
C GLU A 266 -17.05 -23.45 2.01
N SER A 267 -17.63 -24.17 1.04
CA SER A 267 -17.93 -23.62 -0.29
C SER A 267 -18.92 -22.48 -0.23
N GLY A 268 -18.59 -21.34 -0.85
CA GLY A 268 -19.40 -20.12 -0.80
C GLY A 268 -19.54 -19.51 0.60
N GLU A 269 -18.90 -20.08 1.63
CA GLU A 269 -19.00 -19.58 2.98
C GLU A 269 -18.20 -18.28 3.10
N SER A 270 -18.87 -17.21 3.56
CA SER A 270 -18.15 -16.00 3.94
C SER A 270 -17.21 -16.30 5.11
N VAL A 271 -15.94 -15.93 4.94
CA VAL A 271 -14.91 -16.14 5.95
C VAL A 271 -14.54 -14.78 6.53
N LEU A 272 -14.82 -14.58 7.82
CA LEU A 272 -14.52 -13.34 8.55
C LEU A 272 -15.07 -12.09 7.85
N GLY A 273 -16.30 -12.15 7.32
CA GLY A 273 -16.94 -11.01 6.64
C GLY A 273 -16.48 -10.77 5.20
N VAL A 274 -15.55 -11.58 4.67
CA VAL A 274 -15.18 -11.56 3.25
C VAL A 274 -16.12 -12.49 2.49
N PRO A 275 -16.85 -12.00 1.47
CA PRO A 275 -17.68 -12.86 0.63
C PRO A 275 -16.80 -13.81 -0.20
N VAL A 276 -17.29 -15.02 -0.42
CA VAL A 276 -16.64 -16.06 -1.22
C VAL A 276 -17.65 -16.56 -2.22
N ASP A 277 -17.24 -16.68 -3.48
CA ASP A 277 -18.10 -17.19 -4.54
C ASP A 277 -18.41 -18.68 -4.33
N ASP A 278 -19.54 -19.14 -4.86
CA ASP A 278 -19.86 -20.56 -4.92
C ASP A 278 -18.72 -21.33 -5.62
N GLU A 279 -18.50 -22.59 -5.22
CA GLU A 279 -17.41 -23.46 -5.68
C GLU A 279 -16.00 -23.03 -5.24
N MET A 280 -15.87 -21.95 -4.47
CA MET A 280 -14.60 -21.48 -3.90
C MET A 280 -14.60 -21.57 -2.37
N ILE A 281 -13.40 -21.66 -1.79
CA ILE A 281 -13.17 -21.70 -0.35
C ILE A 281 -12.29 -20.52 0.06
N GLY A 282 -12.74 -19.77 1.06
CA GLY A 282 -11.94 -18.74 1.72
C GLY A 282 -10.97 -19.31 2.76
N ILE A 283 -9.74 -18.82 2.78
CA ILE A 283 -8.75 -19.14 3.80
C ILE A 283 -8.12 -17.86 4.34
N ALA A 284 -8.22 -17.67 5.66
CA ALA A 284 -7.60 -16.58 6.39
C ALA A 284 -6.40 -17.08 7.21
N VAL A 285 -5.28 -16.36 7.12
CA VAL A 285 -4.02 -16.68 7.81
C VAL A 285 -3.44 -15.41 8.42
N ILE A 286 -2.87 -15.52 9.62
CA ILE A 286 -2.19 -14.43 10.34
C ILE A 286 -1.02 -13.90 9.51
N GLY A 287 -0.82 -12.57 9.52
CA GLY A 287 0.31 -11.91 8.91
C GLY A 287 1.61 -12.25 9.65
N GLY A 288 2.65 -12.65 8.90
CA GLY A 288 3.97 -13.00 9.47
C GLY A 288 4.67 -11.86 10.21
N ILE A 289 4.21 -10.62 10.00
CA ILE A 289 4.74 -9.39 10.58
C ILE A 289 4.13 -9.01 11.93
N SER A 290 3.13 -9.75 12.43
CA SER A 290 2.43 -9.38 13.67
C SER A 290 3.37 -9.14 14.88
N PRO A 291 4.43 -9.94 15.11
CA PRO A 291 5.41 -9.65 16.17
C PRO A 291 6.15 -8.33 15.99
N LEU A 292 6.36 -7.89 14.75
CA LEU A 292 7.01 -6.62 14.43
C LEU A 292 6.07 -5.43 14.62
N CYS A 293 4.79 -5.59 14.26
CA CYS A 293 3.75 -4.62 14.57
C CYS A 293 3.69 -4.34 16.08
N ALA A 294 3.74 -5.38 16.93
CA ALA A 294 3.79 -5.22 18.39
C ALA A 294 5.02 -4.43 18.88
N ALA A 295 6.19 -4.62 18.27
CA ALA A 295 7.37 -3.82 18.59
C ALA A 295 7.15 -2.34 18.21
N LYS A 296 6.52 -2.05 17.07
CA LYS A 296 6.16 -0.68 16.69
C LYS A 296 5.14 -0.07 17.66
N GLU A 297 4.09 -0.81 18.02
CA GLU A 297 3.09 -0.40 19.02
C GLU A 297 3.73 -0.02 20.37
N ALA A 298 4.80 -0.72 20.78
CA ALA A 298 5.56 -0.40 21.99
C ALA A 298 6.51 0.80 21.88
N GLY A 299 6.50 1.52 20.75
CA GLY A 299 7.29 2.73 20.57
C GLY A 299 8.68 2.52 19.96
N TYR A 300 9.01 1.30 19.51
CA TYR A 300 10.30 1.03 18.86
C TYR A 300 10.28 1.37 17.37
N ASN A 301 11.43 1.80 16.83
CA ASN A 301 11.60 2.02 15.41
C ASN A 301 11.99 0.71 14.73
N VAL A 302 11.10 0.17 13.91
CA VAL A 302 11.30 -1.08 13.17
C VAL A 302 11.02 -0.81 11.70
N ASP A 303 12.06 -0.93 10.89
CA ASP A 303 11.94 -0.93 9.44
C ASP A 303 11.54 -2.35 8.98
N ILE A 304 10.49 -2.48 8.17
CA ILE A 304 9.93 -3.76 7.74
C ILE A 304 9.88 -3.78 6.22
N LYS A 305 10.67 -4.66 5.61
CA LYS A 305 10.67 -4.94 4.17
C LYS A 305 10.00 -6.30 3.91
N MET A 306 8.93 -6.30 3.13
CA MET A 306 8.07 -7.49 2.98
C MET A 306 8.38 -8.32 1.74
N ALA A 307 8.32 -9.65 1.91
CA ALA A 307 8.35 -10.65 0.84
C ALA A 307 9.44 -10.42 -0.23
N GLU A 308 10.63 -10.00 0.19
CA GLU A 308 11.73 -9.69 -0.74
C GLU A 308 12.65 -10.87 -1.00
N ASN A 309 12.71 -11.84 -0.08
CA ASN A 309 13.74 -12.87 -0.08
C ASN A 309 13.22 -14.26 0.29
N THR A 310 13.94 -15.27 -0.18
CA THR A 310 13.81 -16.66 0.26
C THR A 310 14.99 -17.07 1.12
N VAL A 311 14.74 -17.86 2.16
CA VAL A 311 15.77 -18.40 3.05
C VAL A 311 15.55 -19.90 3.22
N LYS A 312 16.62 -20.68 3.35
CA LYS A 312 16.51 -22.09 3.70
C LYS A 312 15.90 -22.24 5.08
N PHE A 313 14.86 -23.06 5.21
CA PHE A 313 14.20 -23.31 6.49
C PHE A 313 15.18 -23.85 7.56
N SER A 314 16.20 -24.60 7.15
CA SER A 314 17.27 -25.11 8.03
C SER A 314 18.12 -24.01 8.68
N ASP A 315 18.18 -22.83 8.07
CA ASP A 315 18.98 -21.70 8.57
C ASP A 315 18.19 -20.87 9.60
N MET A 316 16.88 -21.15 9.74
CA MET A 316 16.01 -20.49 10.70
C MET A 316 16.01 -21.23 12.04
N LYS A 317 15.96 -20.46 13.13
CA LYS A 317 15.97 -20.97 14.50
C LYS A 317 14.63 -20.75 15.17
N HIS A 318 14.20 -21.73 15.94
CA HIS A 318 13.01 -21.64 16.75
C HIS A 318 13.22 -20.64 17.89
N ILE A 319 12.44 -19.54 17.91
CA ILE A 319 12.65 -18.43 18.85
C ILE A 319 12.06 -18.69 20.24
N THR A 320 10.93 -19.39 20.32
CA THR A 320 10.20 -19.71 21.55
C THR A 320 9.20 -20.83 21.29
N THR A 321 8.86 -21.61 22.32
CA THR A 321 7.66 -22.46 22.30
C THR A 321 6.44 -21.58 22.08
N HIS A 322 5.51 -22.05 21.24
CA HIS A 322 4.33 -21.30 20.86
C HIS A 322 3.08 -22.14 21.00
N GLU A 323 2.00 -21.50 21.46
CA GLU A 323 0.65 -22.04 21.44
C GLU A 323 -0.28 -20.91 21.03
N SER A 324 -1.16 -21.15 20.06
CA SER A 324 -2.09 -20.12 19.61
C SER A 324 -3.10 -19.81 20.72
N ILE A 325 -3.16 -18.55 21.14
CA ILE A 325 -4.19 -18.07 22.07
C ILE A 325 -5.54 -17.82 21.40
N LEU A 326 -5.58 -17.80 20.07
CA LEU A 326 -6.81 -17.50 19.34
C LEU A 326 -7.77 -18.69 19.43
N LYS A 327 -8.99 -18.41 19.87
CA LYS A 327 -10.10 -19.35 19.87
C LYS A 327 -10.60 -19.59 18.45
N PRO A 328 -11.23 -20.75 18.18
CA PRO A 328 -11.87 -20.99 16.90
C PRO A 328 -12.90 -19.91 16.56
N VAL A 329 -12.95 -19.51 15.29
CA VAL A 329 -13.91 -18.53 14.79
C VAL A 329 -15.33 -19.04 14.98
N LYS A 330 -16.18 -18.26 15.65
CA LYS A 330 -17.62 -18.55 15.75
C LYS A 330 -18.28 -18.36 14.37
N SER A 331 -19.20 -19.24 14.00
CA SER A 331 -20.01 -19.06 12.78
C SER A 331 -20.85 -17.78 12.88
N GLY A 332 -20.83 -16.92 11.86
CA GLY A 332 -21.85 -15.87 11.71
C GLY A 332 -21.44 -14.40 11.81
N SER A 333 -20.21 -13.99 11.47
CA SER A 333 -20.03 -12.56 11.13
C SER A 333 -20.66 -12.27 9.76
N HIS A 334 -21.89 -11.76 9.77
CA HIS A 334 -22.62 -11.33 8.57
C HIS A 334 -22.21 -9.93 8.07
N GLU A 335 -21.50 -9.15 8.89
CA GLU A 335 -21.08 -7.81 8.51
C GLU A 335 -19.97 -7.89 7.46
N LYS A 336 -20.31 -7.51 6.22
CA LYS A 336 -19.37 -7.49 5.10
C LYS A 336 -18.46 -6.28 5.18
N VAL A 337 -17.18 -6.50 4.85
CA VAL A 337 -16.26 -5.38 4.59
C VAL A 337 -16.77 -4.59 3.38
N LYS A 338 -16.91 -3.27 3.53
CA LYS A 338 -17.39 -2.38 2.47
C LYS A 338 -16.19 -1.74 1.78
N PHE A 339 -16.00 -2.05 0.49
CA PHE A 339 -14.97 -1.42 -0.34
C PHE A 339 -15.26 0.07 -0.56
N LEU A 340 -14.18 0.85 -0.63
CA LEU A 340 -14.21 2.32 -0.67
C LEU A 340 -14.96 2.83 -1.90
N LEU A 341 -14.74 2.26 -3.08
CA LEU A 341 -15.39 2.72 -4.31
C LEU A 341 -16.92 2.73 -4.22
N SER A 342 -17.53 1.75 -3.54
CA SER A 342 -18.98 1.73 -3.34
C SER A 342 -19.47 2.87 -2.44
N LYS A 343 -18.68 3.26 -1.43
CA LYS A 343 -18.96 4.42 -0.57
C LYS A 343 -18.79 5.72 -1.35
N ALA A 344 -17.68 5.84 -2.09
CA ALA A 344 -17.37 6.98 -2.94
C ALA A 344 -18.49 7.28 -3.94
N TRP A 345 -19.03 6.27 -4.65
CA TRP A 345 -20.14 6.49 -5.57
C TRP A 345 -21.39 7.09 -4.93
N ASN A 346 -21.70 6.68 -3.70
CA ASN A 346 -22.84 7.25 -2.96
C ASN A 346 -22.60 8.71 -2.57
N LEU A 347 -21.35 9.12 -2.38
CA LEU A 347 -20.98 10.49 -2.06
C LEU A 347 -20.91 11.36 -3.32
N ILE A 348 -20.26 10.88 -4.38
CA ILE A 348 -20.21 11.52 -5.70
C ILE A 348 -21.62 11.86 -6.19
N TYR A 349 -22.58 10.95 -6.02
CA TYR A 349 -23.98 11.19 -6.40
C TYR A 349 -24.64 12.34 -5.63
N LYS A 350 -24.27 12.54 -4.36
CA LYS A 350 -24.83 13.56 -3.47
C LYS A 350 -24.24 14.95 -3.68
N VAL A 351 -23.11 15.07 -4.38
CA VAL A 351 -22.56 16.38 -4.74
C VAL A 351 -23.56 17.12 -5.63
N ASP A 352 -23.93 18.33 -5.24
CA ASP A 352 -24.79 19.22 -6.03
C ASP A 352 -24.22 20.65 -6.11
N PHE A 353 -22.91 20.80 -5.88
CA PHE A 353 -22.21 22.07 -6.02
C PHE A 353 -22.38 22.67 -7.43
N ASP A 354 -22.93 23.87 -7.46
CA ASP A 354 -23.21 24.64 -8.66
C ASP A 354 -22.10 25.67 -8.92
N LEU A 355 -21.50 25.61 -10.12
CA LEU A 355 -20.35 26.44 -10.49
C LEU A 355 -20.69 27.92 -10.68
N GLU A 356 -21.94 28.26 -10.98
CA GLU A 356 -22.37 29.66 -11.18
C GLU A 356 -22.67 30.36 -9.86
N SER A 357 -23.46 29.72 -9.00
CA SER A 357 -23.88 30.29 -7.70
C SER A 357 -22.89 30.05 -6.58
N LEU A 358 -21.90 29.17 -6.79
CA LEU A 358 -20.91 28.72 -5.80
C LEU A 358 -21.55 28.15 -4.52
N LYS A 359 -22.68 27.45 -4.69
CA LYS A 359 -23.46 26.87 -3.59
C LYS A 359 -23.73 25.40 -3.84
N GLY A 360 -23.96 24.68 -2.75
CA GLY A 360 -24.32 23.27 -2.76
C GLY A 360 -23.39 22.42 -1.92
N GLN A 361 -23.56 21.12 -2.09
CA GLN A 361 -22.99 20.06 -1.31
C GLN A 361 -21.68 19.57 -1.92
N VAL A 362 -20.65 19.51 -1.09
CA VAL A 362 -19.33 18.96 -1.42
C VAL A 362 -18.97 17.83 -0.48
N ILE A 363 -18.05 16.96 -0.91
CA ILE A 363 -17.53 15.88 -0.07
C ILE A 363 -16.41 16.46 0.78
N THR A 364 -16.41 16.20 2.09
CA THR A 364 -15.37 16.67 3.02
C THR A 364 -14.78 15.54 3.85
N ASN A 365 -13.48 15.58 4.06
CA ASN A 365 -12.75 14.77 5.05
C ASN A 365 -12.77 15.47 6.40
N ILE A 366 -12.71 14.72 7.51
CA ILE A 366 -12.69 15.29 8.87
C ILE A 366 -11.50 14.74 9.66
N SER A 367 -10.51 15.59 9.93
CA SER A 367 -9.34 15.23 10.72
C SER A 367 -9.46 15.78 12.13
N PHE A 368 -9.14 14.98 13.15
CA PHE A 368 -9.26 15.40 14.55
C PHE A 368 -7.92 15.78 15.15
N VAL A 369 -7.86 16.95 15.77
CA VAL A 369 -6.70 17.48 16.51
C VAL A 369 -7.08 17.74 17.96
N ASN A 370 -6.11 17.72 18.87
CA ASN A 370 -6.34 18.12 20.25
C ASN A 370 -6.68 19.62 20.31
N LYS A 371 -7.54 20.01 21.24
CA LYS A 371 -7.94 21.43 21.38
C LYS A 371 -6.78 22.35 21.73
N GLU A 372 -5.79 21.85 22.48
CA GLU A 372 -4.59 22.60 22.85
C GLU A 372 -3.69 22.89 21.65
N ASP A 373 -3.70 22.01 20.63
CA ASP A 373 -2.90 22.14 19.42
C ASP A 373 -3.66 22.84 18.28
N LEU A 374 -4.92 23.23 18.48
CA LEU A 374 -5.80 23.70 17.41
C LEU A 374 -5.32 25.00 16.76
N ASP A 375 -4.90 25.98 17.56
CA ASP A 375 -4.49 27.29 17.03
C ASP A 375 -3.19 27.17 16.21
N GLU A 376 -2.22 26.40 16.71
CA GLU A 376 -0.98 26.09 15.96
C GLU A 376 -1.28 25.28 14.69
N SER A 377 -2.21 24.32 14.79
CA SER A 377 -2.65 23.53 13.64
C SER A 377 -3.27 24.41 12.56
N LEU A 378 -4.13 25.37 12.91
CA LEU A 378 -4.77 26.28 11.96
C LEU A 378 -3.79 27.28 11.34
N ASP A 379 -2.79 27.75 12.10
CA ASP A 379 -1.72 28.59 11.56
C ASP A 379 -0.88 27.85 10.51
N LEU A 380 -0.47 26.61 10.79
CA LEU A 380 0.27 25.77 9.83
C LEU A 380 -0.57 25.42 8.61
N PHE A 381 -1.81 25.01 8.85
CA PHE A 381 -2.80 24.70 7.82
C PHE A 381 -2.99 25.89 6.88
N GLY A 382 -3.19 27.08 7.46
CA GLY A 382 -3.40 28.30 6.72
C GLY A 382 -2.21 28.73 5.90
N LYS A 383 -1.01 28.76 6.50
CA LYS A 383 0.25 29.04 5.78
C LYS A 383 0.44 28.12 4.57
N PHE A 384 0.10 26.83 4.72
CA PHE A 384 0.19 25.88 3.62
C PHE A 384 -0.83 26.20 2.51
N MET A 385 -2.09 26.47 2.86
CA MET A 385 -3.14 26.82 1.90
C MET A 385 -2.86 28.12 1.14
N GLU A 386 -2.40 29.16 1.84
CA GLU A 386 -2.02 30.46 1.23
C GLU A 386 -0.87 30.32 0.24
N SER A 387 0.15 29.55 0.62
CA SER A 387 1.39 29.50 -0.16
C SER A 387 1.37 28.46 -1.27
N ASN A 388 0.51 27.44 -1.17
CA ASN A 388 0.42 26.33 -2.12
C ASN A 388 -1.03 25.93 -2.42
N PRO A 389 -1.89 26.88 -2.85
CA PRO A 389 -3.31 26.61 -3.10
C PRO A 389 -3.51 25.51 -4.15
N GLU A 390 -2.59 25.35 -5.11
CA GLU A 390 -2.65 24.33 -6.16
C GLU A 390 -2.52 22.90 -5.61
N TYR A 391 -1.94 22.71 -4.42
CA TYR A 391 -1.81 21.41 -3.75
C TYR A 391 -2.90 21.18 -2.70
N CYS A 392 -3.86 22.10 -2.58
CA CYS A 392 -5.07 21.95 -1.80
C CYS A 392 -6.22 21.59 -2.74
N SER A 393 -7.13 20.70 -2.35
CA SER A 393 -8.28 20.31 -3.17
C SER A 393 -9.20 21.49 -3.50
N SER A 394 -9.37 22.41 -2.54
CA SER A 394 -10.15 23.63 -2.68
C SER A 394 -9.69 24.71 -1.69
N LYS A 395 -10.16 25.95 -1.89
CA LYS A 395 -10.06 27.05 -0.92
C LYS A 395 -10.95 26.92 0.33
N TYR A 396 -11.90 25.99 0.35
CA TYR A 396 -12.87 25.85 1.44
C TYR A 396 -12.37 24.94 2.56
N TYR A 397 -12.61 25.34 3.80
CA TYR A 397 -12.39 24.52 4.99
C TYR A 397 -13.43 24.85 6.08
N GLN A 398 -13.51 24.03 7.14
CA GLN A 398 -14.35 24.36 8.31
C GLN A 398 -13.82 23.66 9.56
N THR A 399 -13.97 24.27 10.73
CA THR A 399 -13.79 23.57 12.01
C THR A 399 -15.12 23.09 12.58
N VAL A 400 -15.15 21.84 13.06
CA VAL A 400 -16.36 21.21 13.60
C VAL A 400 -16.12 20.65 15.00
N PRO A 401 -17.17 20.47 15.82
CA PRO A 401 -17.05 19.75 17.09
C PRO A 401 -16.59 18.30 16.84
N ALA A 402 -15.67 17.81 17.66
CA ALA A 402 -15.30 16.39 17.67
C ALA A 402 -16.24 15.59 18.60
N PRO A 403 -16.42 14.27 18.36
CA PRO A 403 -17.11 13.38 19.29
C PRO A 403 -16.46 13.35 20.69
N ASP A 404 -15.13 13.47 20.73
CA ASP A 404 -14.36 13.61 21.95
C ASP A 404 -14.30 15.09 22.38
N LYS A 405 -14.67 15.36 23.64
CA LYS A 405 -14.64 16.71 24.21
C LYS A 405 -13.23 17.32 24.25
N GLY A 406 -12.17 16.52 24.21
CA GLY A 406 -10.78 16.97 24.16
C GLY A 406 -10.29 17.41 22.78
N LYS A 407 -11.07 17.15 21.71
CA LYS A 407 -10.63 17.35 20.32
C LYS A 407 -11.49 18.35 19.56
N LYS A 408 -11.00 18.78 18.40
CA LYS A 408 -11.72 19.58 17.40
C LYS A 408 -11.48 18.96 16.02
N GLY A 409 -12.49 18.98 15.15
CA GLY A 409 -12.37 18.52 13.77
C GLY A 409 -11.97 19.66 12.83
N ILE A 410 -11.09 19.38 11.88
CA ILE A 410 -10.76 20.23 10.73
C ILE A 410 -11.29 19.50 9.49
N CYS A 411 -12.22 20.15 8.81
CA CYS A 411 -12.86 19.67 7.60
C CYS A 411 -12.19 20.26 6.36
N THR A 412 -11.82 19.41 5.42
CA THR A 412 -11.28 19.81 4.11
C THR A 412 -12.04 19.14 2.99
N VAL A 413 -12.17 19.80 1.85
CA VAL A 413 -12.88 19.22 0.70
C VAL A 413 -12.12 18.02 0.11
N CYS A 414 -12.81 16.95 -0.24
CA CYS A 414 -12.25 15.79 -0.91
C CYS A 414 -12.24 16.00 -2.43
N SER A 415 -11.21 15.49 -3.11
CA SER A 415 -11.07 15.60 -4.57
C SER A 415 -12.17 14.85 -5.34
N LEU A 416 -12.87 13.90 -4.70
CA LEU A 416 -14.06 13.25 -5.25
C LEU A 416 -15.21 14.23 -5.53
N THR A 417 -15.17 15.43 -4.95
CA THR A 417 -16.12 16.51 -5.30
C THR A 417 -16.04 16.86 -6.79
N ILE A 418 -14.85 16.83 -7.38
CA ILE A 418 -14.64 17.05 -8.82
C ILE A 418 -15.37 15.98 -9.63
N ASP A 419 -15.30 14.71 -9.21
CA ASP A 419 -16.02 13.62 -9.87
C ASP A 419 -17.53 13.82 -9.80
N GLY A 420 -18.03 14.35 -8.68
CA GLY A 420 -19.44 14.73 -8.49
C GLY A 420 -19.88 15.83 -9.45
N ILE A 421 -19.14 16.95 -9.50
CA ILE A 421 -19.44 18.08 -10.39
C ILE A 421 -19.41 17.63 -11.86
N LEU A 422 -18.39 16.89 -12.28
CA LEU A 422 -18.30 16.34 -13.64
C LEU A 422 -19.50 15.43 -13.96
N THR A 423 -19.87 14.53 -13.03
CA THR A 423 -20.99 13.61 -13.22
C THR A 423 -22.33 14.36 -13.37
N LYS A 424 -22.57 15.42 -12.57
CA LYS A 424 -23.77 16.25 -12.68
C LYS A 424 -23.85 17.02 -13.99
N ASN A 425 -22.71 17.31 -14.61
CA ASN A 425 -22.60 17.94 -15.92
C ASN A 425 -22.48 16.93 -17.08
N GLY A 426 -22.86 15.66 -16.86
CA GLY A 426 -22.92 14.64 -17.92
C GLY A 426 -21.58 13.98 -18.27
N ILE A 427 -20.51 14.27 -17.53
CA ILE A 427 -19.19 13.68 -17.73
C ILE A 427 -18.98 12.53 -16.74
N SER A 428 -18.93 11.30 -17.23
CA SER A 428 -18.65 10.12 -16.41
C SER A 428 -17.19 10.11 -15.94
N ALA A 429 -16.92 10.68 -14.77
CA ALA A 429 -15.61 10.63 -14.11
C ALA A 429 -15.52 9.44 -13.16
N VAL A 430 -14.47 8.63 -13.30
CA VAL A 430 -14.25 7.43 -12.48
C VAL A 430 -12.96 7.57 -11.68
N PRO A 431 -13.01 7.62 -10.34
CA PRO A 431 -11.80 7.64 -9.53
C PRO A 431 -11.07 6.29 -9.64
N GLN A 432 -9.81 6.33 -10.05
CA GLN A 432 -8.99 5.14 -10.28
C GLN A 432 -8.03 4.87 -9.13
N TYR A 433 -7.20 5.87 -8.79
CA TYR A 433 -6.13 5.72 -7.80
C TYR A 433 -6.00 6.94 -6.89
N GLY A 434 -5.69 6.68 -5.62
CA GLY A 434 -5.07 7.65 -4.71
C GLY A 434 -3.58 7.32 -4.58
N GLY A 435 -2.73 8.33 -4.44
CA GLY A 435 -1.28 8.15 -4.47
C GLY A 435 -0.48 9.28 -3.85
N ILE A 436 0.83 9.06 -3.83
CA ILE A 436 1.83 10.09 -3.50
C ILE A 436 2.44 10.61 -4.78
N LEU A 437 2.34 11.92 -5.00
CA LEU A 437 2.92 12.66 -6.11
C LEU A 437 4.18 13.37 -5.62
N GLU A 438 5.34 12.99 -6.15
CA GLU A 438 6.58 13.73 -6.00
C GLU A 438 6.53 14.94 -6.94
N THR A 439 6.61 16.15 -6.37
CA THR A 439 6.50 17.41 -7.11
C THR A 439 7.85 17.93 -7.61
N GLY A 440 8.97 17.47 -7.04
CA GLY A 440 10.31 17.86 -7.47
C GLY A 440 10.82 17.09 -8.69
N GLY A 441 11.81 17.66 -9.38
CA GLY A 441 12.43 17.07 -10.58
C GLY A 441 12.06 17.81 -11.87
N LYS A 442 12.25 17.17 -13.04
CA LYS A 442 11.91 17.77 -14.35
C LYS A 442 10.40 17.88 -14.56
N GLU A 443 9.65 16.88 -14.09
CA GLU A 443 8.18 16.84 -14.12
C GLU A 443 7.69 16.06 -12.88
N PRO A 444 6.54 16.45 -12.30
CA PRO A 444 5.92 15.68 -11.22
C PRO A 444 5.62 14.25 -11.66
N ARG A 445 5.74 13.31 -10.72
CA ARG A 445 5.47 11.90 -10.96
C ARG A 445 4.88 11.26 -9.72
N PHE A 446 3.93 10.34 -9.91
CA PHE A 446 3.55 9.54 -8.77
C PHE A 446 4.79 8.72 -8.34
N ILE A 447 4.88 8.37 -7.06
CA ILE A 447 5.83 7.37 -6.54
C ILE A 447 5.13 6.19 -5.85
N GLU A 448 3.82 6.29 -5.60
CA GLU A 448 3.01 5.24 -4.99
C GLU A 448 1.53 5.41 -5.41
N LEU A 449 0.81 4.31 -5.68
CA LEU A 449 -0.60 4.27 -6.09
C LEU A 449 -1.35 3.08 -5.47
N THR A 450 -2.53 3.36 -4.91
CA THR A 450 -3.52 2.33 -4.51
C THR A 450 -4.84 2.61 -5.21
N ALA A 451 -5.40 1.57 -5.83
CA ALA A 451 -6.67 1.70 -6.55
C ALA A 451 -7.85 1.76 -5.57
N TYR A 452 -8.77 2.70 -5.79
CA TYR A 452 -9.99 2.84 -4.99
C TYR A 452 -10.87 1.58 -5.03
N SER A 453 -10.86 0.87 -6.15
CA SER A 453 -11.60 -0.40 -6.35
C SER A 453 -11.05 -1.56 -5.52
N GLY A 454 -9.79 -1.48 -5.06
CA GLY A 454 -9.10 -2.56 -4.37
C GLY A 454 -8.99 -2.39 -2.86
N SER A 455 -9.44 -1.26 -2.29
CA SER A 455 -9.23 -0.92 -0.88
C SER A 455 -10.55 -0.68 -0.14
N SER A 456 -10.60 -1.00 1.15
CA SER A 456 -11.67 -0.56 2.07
C SER A 456 -11.37 0.78 2.76
N LEU A 457 -10.09 1.18 2.76
CA LEU A 457 -9.58 2.44 3.30
C LEU A 457 -9.19 3.41 2.21
N ASP A 458 -9.25 4.70 2.54
CA ASP A 458 -8.72 5.76 1.69
C ASP A 458 -7.19 5.59 1.56
N PRO A 459 -6.65 5.45 0.32
CA PRO A 459 -5.22 5.50 0.07
C PRO A 459 -4.52 6.67 0.76
N HIS A 460 -5.14 7.85 0.80
CA HIS A 460 -4.54 9.04 1.40
C HIS A 460 -4.38 8.91 2.92
N GLU A 461 -5.32 8.26 3.61
CA GLU A 461 -5.20 7.96 5.04
C GLU A 461 -4.04 6.99 5.31
N ILE A 462 -3.90 5.96 4.45
CA ILE A 462 -2.79 5.00 4.53
C ILE A 462 -1.44 5.73 4.40
N TYR A 463 -1.26 6.55 3.36
CA TYR A 463 0.03 7.20 3.12
C TYR A 463 0.36 8.27 4.16
N LEU A 464 -0.66 8.97 4.66
CA LEU A 464 -0.49 9.93 5.75
C LEU A 464 -0.09 9.23 7.06
N SER A 465 -0.75 8.11 7.41
CA SER A 465 -0.38 7.31 8.59
C SER A 465 1.07 6.81 8.51
N LYS A 466 1.49 6.35 7.33
CA LYS A 466 2.86 5.90 7.10
C LYS A 466 3.90 7.01 7.03
N GLY A 467 3.52 8.28 7.13
CA GLY A 467 4.46 9.42 7.05
C GLY A 467 5.15 9.51 5.68
N MET A 468 4.45 9.14 4.61
CA MET A 468 5.01 9.12 3.25
C MET A 468 4.98 10.49 2.56
N THR A 469 4.34 11.48 3.17
CA THR A 469 4.29 12.85 2.67
C THR A 469 5.53 13.65 3.08
N SER A 470 5.78 14.71 2.33
CA SER A 470 6.68 15.81 2.69
C SER A 470 6.15 17.07 2.04
N VAL A 471 4.93 17.45 2.42
CA VAL A 471 4.22 18.60 1.85
C VAL A 471 4.88 19.91 2.21
N LEU A 472 5.55 20.00 3.37
CA LEU A 472 6.31 21.20 3.75
C LEU A 472 7.59 21.35 2.91
N ASP A 473 8.15 20.28 2.36
CA ASP A 473 9.36 20.41 1.53
C ASP A 473 9.06 21.01 0.15
N VAL A 474 7.77 21.11 -0.23
CA VAL A 474 7.33 21.81 -1.43
C VAL A 474 7.83 23.26 -1.47
N PHE A 475 7.96 23.93 -0.31
CA PHE A 475 8.54 25.27 -0.20
C PHE A 475 9.97 25.37 -0.74
N ASN A 476 10.71 24.25 -0.74
CA ASN A 476 12.08 24.14 -1.20
C ASN A 476 12.17 23.63 -2.66
N GLY A 477 11.04 23.55 -3.37
CA GLY A 477 10.97 23.11 -4.76
C GLY A 477 10.96 21.59 -4.96
N ASN A 478 10.84 20.80 -3.90
CA ASN A 478 10.70 19.34 -3.97
C ASN A 478 9.91 18.81 -2.77
N GLY A 479 8.71 18.27 -3.00
CA GLY A 479 7.93 17.65 -1.94
C GLY A 479 7.16 16.42 -2.39
N ARG A 480 6.55 15.73 -1.44
CA ARG A 480 5.67 14.57 -1.69
C ARG A 480 4.29 14.90 -1.17
N ILE A 481 3.34 15.04 -2.09
CA ILE A 481 1.96 15.40 -1.77
C ILE A 481 1.02 14.23 -2.03
N LEU A 482 -0.13 14.24 -1.39
CA LEU A 482 -1.25 13.37 -1.74
C LEU A 482 -1.86 13.90 -3.04
N ALA A 483 -2.13 12.99 -3.98
CA ALA A 483 -2.83 13.30 -5.22
C ALA A 483 -3.67 12.09 -5.65
N SER A 484 -4.58 12.33 -6.59
CA SER A 484 -5.54 11.32 -7.00
C SER A 484 -5.79 11.42 -8.50
N LEU A 485 -5.92 10.27 -9.16
CA LEU A 485 -6.13 10.12 -10.59
C LEU A 485 -7.53 9.58 -10.85
N ARG A 486 -8.29 10.27 -11.71
CA ARG A 486 -9.56 9.81 -12.28
C ARG A 486 -9.44 9.72 -13.79
N GLU A 487 -10.33 8.96 -14.38
CA GLU A 487 -10.45 8.81 -15.82
C GLU A 487 -11.81 9.29 -16.30
N ILE A 488 -11.80 9.92 -17.47
CA ILE A 488 -13.00 10.24 -18.25
C ILE A 488 -12.90 9.59 -19.64
N PRO A 489 -14.03 9.25 -20.27
CA PRO A 489 -14.03 8.85 -21.68
C PRO A 489 -13.38 9.91 -22.57
N TYR A 490 -12.57 9.51 -23.55
CA TYR A 490 -11.89 10.48 -24.42
C TYR A 490 -12.85 11.41 -25.17
N ILE A 491 -14.05 10.92 -25.50
CA ILE A 491 -15.06 11.63 -26.27
C ILE A 491 -15.64 12.81 -25.47
N SER A 492 -15.70 12.71 -24.14
CA SER A 492 -16.21 13.76 -23.26
C SER A 492 -15.11 14.72 -22.79
N ARG A 493 -13.86 14.54 -23.25
CA ARG A 493 -12.73 15.38 -22.83
C ARG A 493 -12.89 16.85 -23.20
N PRO A 494 -13.36 17.23 -24.42
CA PRO A 494 -13.55 18.65 -24.75
C PRO A 494 -14.51 19.33 -23.76
N ASP A 495 -15.72 18.77 -23.59
CA ASP A 495 -16.72 19.31 -22.67
C ASP A 495 -16.23 19.34 -21.21
N ALA A 496 -15.47 18.31 -20.81
CA ALA A 496 -14.86 18.27 -19.47
C ALA A 496 -13.84 19.38 -19.25
N LEU A 497 -13.12 19.86 -20.27
CA LEU A 497 -12.16 20.95 -20.11
C LEU A 497 -12.86 22.26 -19.75
N ASP A 498 -13.99 22.56 -20.39
CA ASP A 498 -14.78 23.76 -20.10
C ASP A 498 -15.32 23.73 -18.66
N ILE A 499 -15.84 22.57 -18.22
CA ILE A 499 -16.31 22.38 -16.84
C ILE A 499 -15.14 22.49 -15.84
N LEU A 500 -13.97 21.93 -16.17
CA LEU A 500 -12.79 21.99 -15.30
C LEU A 500 -12.21 23.40 -15.17
N GLU A 501 -12.42 24.27 -16.17
CA GLU A 501 -12.10 25.70 -16.08
C GLU A 501 -13.00 26.37 -15.03
N GLY A 502 -14.32 26.17 -15.11
CA GLY A 502 -15.25 26.65 -14.09
C GLY A 502 -14.97 26.10 -12.68
N ILE A 503 -14.57 24.82 -12.57
CA ILE A 503 -14.13 24.22 -11.30
C ILE A 503 -12.92 24.96 -10.72
N LYS A 504 -11.96 25.37 -11.55
CA LYS A 504 -10.80 26.16 -11.11
C LYS A 504 -11.19 27.56 -10.67
N GLU A 505 -12.06 28.22 -11.42
CA GLU A 505 -12.58 29.56 -11.07
C GLU A 505 -13.38 29.53 -9.77
N ALA A 506 -14.10 28.44 -9.50
CA ALA A 506 -14.83 28.21 -8.24
C ALA A 506 -13.91 27.94 -7.02
N GLY A 507 -12.59 27.83 -7.23
CA GLY A 507 -11.59 27.68 -6.18
C GLY A 507 -11.19 26.23 -5.87
N PHE A 508 -11.40 25.29 -6.79
CA PHE A 508 -10.91 23.91 -6.69
C PHE A 508 -9.67 23.70 -7.55
N SER A 509 -8.77 22.82 -7.12
CA SER A 509 -7.49 22.61 -7.82
C SER A 509 -7.49 21.38 -8.71
N VAL A 510 -6.95 21.54 -9.93
CA VAL A 510 -6.70 20.45 -10.89
C VAL A 510 -5.26 20.57 -11.36
N LEU A 511 -4.44 19.56 -11.05
CA LEU A 511 -2.99 19.57 -11.33
C LEU A 511 -2.70 19.34 -12.82
N LYS A 512 -3.33 18.34 -13.43
CA LYS A 512 -3.13 18.02 -14.85
C LYS A 512 -4.33 17.35 -15.47
N VAL A 513 -4.61 17.70 -16.73
CA VAL A 513 -5.54 16.98 -17.60
C VAL A 513 -4.76 16.40 -18.77
N GLY A 514 -4.63 15.08 -18.82
CA GLY A 514 -3.92 14.36 -19.86
C GLY A 514 -4.63 14.41 -21.21
N LYS A 515 -3.89 14.14 -22.28
CA LYS A 515 -4.45 13.76 -23.58
C LYS A 515 -5.01 12.33 -23.51
N PRO A 516 -5.87 11.93 -24.44
CA PRO A 516 -6.36 10.55 -24.51
C PRO A 516 -5.21 9.53 -24.54
N SER A 517 -5.27 8.54 -23.66
CA SER A 517 -4.29 7.47 -23.50
C SER A 517 -2.85 7.93 -23.16
N GLU A 518 -2.70 9.18 -22.70
CA GLU A 518 -1.43 9.70 -22.19
C GLU A 518 -1.15 9.12 -20.79
N LEU A 519 0.11 8.81 -20.48
CA LEU A 519 0.52 8.66 -19.08
C LEU A 519 0.46 10.01 -18.39
N VAL A 520 -0.31 10.11 -17.31
CA VAL A 520 -0.41 11.36 -16.56
C VAL A 520 0.45 11.23 -15.31
N TYR A 521 1.53 12.01 -15.27
CA TYR A 521 2.54 11.95 -14.20
C TYR A 521 3.06 10.53 -13.93
N ASN A 522 3.39 9.79 -14.99
CA ASN A 522 3.81 8.37 -14.99
C ASN A 522 2.73 7.32 -14.68
N ALA A 523 1.51 7.72 -14.31
CA ALA A 523 0.41 6.80 -14.07
C ALA A 523 -0.30 6.45 -15.39
N LYS A 524 -0.70 5.18 -15.54
CA LYS A 524 -1.40 4.71 -16.73
C LYS A 524 -2.84 5.19 -16.71
N VAL A 525 -3.27 5.65 -17.88
CA VAL A 525 -4.67 5.88 -18.22
C VAL A 525 -5.11 4.80 -19.20
N GLU A 526 -6.30 4.25 -19.01
CA GLU A 526 -6.86 3.26 -19.93
C GLU A 526 -6.97 3.78 -21.37
N ARG A 527 -6.90 2.85 -22.32
CA ARG A 527 -7.09 3.22 -23.74
C ARG A 527 -8.46 3.87 -23.91
N TYR A 528 -8.53 4.86 -24.78
CA TYR A 528 -9.75 5.65 -25.03
C TYR A 528 -10.27 6.42 -23.79
N HIS A 529 -9.42 6.64 -22.79
CA HIS A 529 -9.73 7.52 -21.67
C HIS A 529 -8.70 8.65 -21.59
N ALA A 530 -9.04 9.72 -20.87
CA ALA A 530 -8.12 10.79 -20.49
C ALA A 530 -8.05 10.86 -18.96
N GLY A 531 -6.85 11.03 -18.42
CA GLY A 531 -6.63 11.13 -16.98
C GLY A 531 -6.73 12.58 -16.49
N ILE A 532 -7.36 12.77 -15.33
CA ILE A 532 -7.37 14.04 -14.60
C ILE A 532 -6.75 13.79 -13.23
N VAL A 533 -5.75 14.58 -12.87
CA VAL A 533 -5.09 14.54 -11.57
C VAL A 533 -5.50 15.75 -10.76
N ALA A 534 -5.96 15.53 -9.53
CA ALA A 534 -6.22 16.58 -8.55
C ALA A 534 -5.50 16.28 -7.22
N PRO A 535 -5.14 17.31 -6.45
CA PRO A 535 -4.46 17.13 -5.18
C PRO A 535 -5.40 16.49 -4.14
N GLY A 536 -4.83 15.85 -3.13
CA GLY A 536 -5.56 15.27 -2.02
C GLY A 536 -6.04 16.34 -1.04
N GLY A 537 -7.28 16.19 -0.55
CA GLY A 537 -7.84 17.13 0.44
C GLY A 537 -7.14 17.10 1.81
N LEU A 538 -6.34 16.06 2.08
CA LEU A 538 -5.60 15.91 3.32
C LEU A 538 -4.20 16.55 3.28
N ASN A 539 -3.78 17.19 2.19
CA ASN A 539 -2.45 17.83 2.12
C ASN A 539 -2.23 18.91 3.20
N PRO A 540 -3.18 19.84 3.48
CA PRO A 540 -3.02 20.77 4.60
C PRO A 540 -2.92 20.08 5.96
N VAL A 541 -3.59 18.93 6.12
CA VAL A 541 -3.52 18.13 7.35
C VAL A 541 -2.17 17.42 7.46
N ALA A 542 -1.58 17.00 6.34
CA ALA A 542 -0.24 16.45 6.29
C ALA A 542 0.81 17.45 6.80
N ALA A 543 0.65 18.74 6.48
CA ALA A 543 1.54 19.79 6.97
C ALA A 543 1.57 19.89 8.50
N ILE A 544 0.40 19.73 9.16
CA ILE A 544 0.28 19.69 10.62
C ILE A 544 1.05 18.49 11.18
N ARG A 545 0.83 17.29 10.62
CA ARG A 545 1.47 16.05 11.07
C ARG A 545 2.99 16.07 10.88
N GLU A 546 3.49 16.67 9.80
CA GLU A 546 4.94 16.81 9.52
C GLU A 546 5.67 17.70 10.55
N LYS A 547 4.96 18.54 11.30
CA LYS A 547 5.50 19.30 12.44
C LYS A 547 5.46 18.53 13.77
N GLY A 548 4.97 17.30 13.78
CA GLY A 548 4.91 16.45 14.97
C GLY A 548 3.65 16.63 15.81
N ILE A 549 2.68 17.44 15.36
CA ILE A 549 1.36 17.52 15.98
C ILE A 549 0.58 16.26 15.62
N HIS A 550 0.06 15.57 16.64
CA HIS A 550 -0.74 14.37 16.42
C HIS A 550 -2.11 14.74 15.84
N VAL A 551 -2.39 14.18 14.67
CA VAL A 551 -3.68 14.29 14.01
C VAL A 551 -4.20 12.89 13.79
N GLU A 552 -5.46 12.65 14.14
CA GLU A 552 -6.19 11.45 13.72
C GLU A 552 -6.89 11.76 12.41
N PRO A 553 -6.28 11.44 11.25
CA PRO A 553 -6.99 11.54 10.00
C PRO A 553 -8.08 10.48 10.04
N LYS A 554 -9.33 10.92 10.07
CA LYS A 554 -10.42 10.06 9.68
C LYS A 554 -10.87 10.57 8.32
N ALA A 555 -10.64 9.79 7.27
CA ALA A 555 -11.35 10.00 6.01
C ALA A 555 -12.83 9.57 6.19
N VAL A 556 -13.52 10.12 7.20
CA VAL A 556 -14.97 10.11 7.27
C VAL A 556 -15.42 11.13 6.24
N GLU A 557 -15.58 10.63 5.03
CA GLU A 557 -16.16 11.39 3.94
C GLU A 557 -17.63 11.67 4.30
N THR A 558 -17.92 12.91 4.67
CA THR A 558 -19.29 13.40 4.81
C THR A 558 -19.61 14.36 3.68
N ILE A 559 -20.89 14.68 3.55
CA ILE A 559 -21.34 15.79 2.74
C ILE A 559 -21.48 17.02 3.63
N MET A 560 -21.02 18.16 3.15
CA MET A 560 -21.17 19.47 3.78
C MET A 560 -21.64 20.48 2.75
N ASP A 561 -22.50 21.41 3.16
CA ASP A 561 -22.89 22.54 2.33
C ASP A 561 -21.78 23.59 2.38
N VAL A 562 -21.31 24.06 1.21
CA VAL A 562 -20.22 25.06 1.12
C VAL A 562 -20.57 26.36 1.83
N SER A 563 -21.85 26.71 1.96
CA SER A 563 -22.27 27.89 2.74
C SER A 563 -21.96 27.79 4.24
N GLN A 564 -21.67 26.59 4.73
CA GLN A 564 -21.22 26.35 6.10
C GLN A 564 -19.69 26.35 6.21
N MET A 565 -18.96 26.53 5.12
CA MET A 565 -17.51 26.50 5.09
C MET A 565 -16.95 27.92 5.03
N GLU A 566 -15.75 28.08 5.54
CA GLU A 566 -14.95 29.29 5.42
C GLU A 566 -14.08 29.19 4.18
N GLU A 567 -13.83 30.33 3.53
CA GLU A 567 -12.81 30.45 2.50
C GLU A 567 -11.50 30.89 3.15
N PHE A 568 -10.40 30.28 2.72
CA PHE A 568 -9.06 30.71 3.09
C PHE A 568 -8.61 31.90 2.24
#